data_AF-A0A956C1B3-F1
#
_entry.id   AF-A0A956C1B3-F1
#
_cell.length_a   1.000
_cell.length_b   1.000
_cell.length_c   1.000
_cell.angle_alpha   90.00
_cell.angle_beta   90.00
_cell.angle_gamma   90.00
#
_symmetry.space_group_name_H-M   'P 1'
#
loop_
_entity.id
_entity.type
_entity.pdbx_description
1 polymer ?
#
loop_
_entity_poly.entity_id
_entity_poly.type
_entity_poly.pdbx_seq_one_letter_code
_entity_poly.pdbx_strand_id
1 'polypeptide(L)'
;ALNDALSNWYVRRSRGRFWSEGDSADKAAAFATLYEVLVDFTGLIAPFVPFVAETMYRNLVTKADPKAPESVHLAAFPQPQSARKNDLLRTDMALVRNVVSLGQRVRTERKLKVRQPLGQAIVVVDTDAERDSIARFSDAIREELNIHELTFTKEPGKYVEFQLVPNFRALGPKLGKQMPACKKALATADASALREQLEKNGSIELALPDGNVTLDSDDIEVRLTAKDDFAAASSGGLVLILDTRLTDELRAEGLAREVINRVQRARKSMDLAHEARIAITYQAEGALADAVAAHGETIARET
;
A
#
# COMPACT_ATOMS: atom_id res chain seq x y z
N ALA A 1 -3.35 -13.42 -3.37
CA ALA A 1 -3.50 -13.56 -1.91
C ALA A 1 -2.19 -13.96 -1.22
N LEU A 2 -1.70 -15.21 -1.33
CA LEU A 2 -0.47 -15.62 -0.64
C LEU A 2 0.78 -14.88 -1.17
N ASN A 3 0.92 -14.78 -2.50
CA ASN A 3 2.02 -14.00 -3.10
C ASN A 3 2.01 -12.55 -2.59
N ASP A 4 0.85 -11.91 -2.58
CA ASP A 4 0.72 -10.52 -2.14
C ASP A 4 1.00 -10.35 -0.65
N ALA A 5 0.51 -11.26 0.19
CA ALA A 5 0.65 -11.16 1.64
C ALA A 5 2.04 -11.58 2.12
N LEU A 6 2.58 -12.70 1.63
CA LEU A 6 3.84 -13.27 2.07
C LEU A 6 5.02 -12.62 1.33
N SER A 7 5.05 -12.67 0.00
CA SER A 7 6.19 -12.20 -0.78
C SER A 7 6.24 -10.67 -0.80
N ASN A 8 5.19 -10.03 -1.33
CA ASN A 8 5.19 -8.59 -1.58
C ASN A 8 5.10 -7.74 -0.31
N TRP A 9 4.51 -8.28 0.76
CA TRP A 9 4.32 -7.57 2.03
C TRP A 9 5.27 -8.08 3.12
N TYR A 10 5.08 -9.31 3.59
CA TYR A 10 5.78 -9.80 4.78
C TYR A 10 7.29 -9.93 4.58
N VAL A 11 7.74 -10.66 3.56
CA VAL A 11 9.17 -10.91 3.28
C VAL A 11 9.87 -9.61 2.92
N ARG A 12 9.30 -8.82 2.00
CA ARG A 12 9.89 -7.54 1.58
C ARG A 12 10.09 -6.59 2.75
N ARG A 13 9.09 -6.43 3.63
CA ARG A 13 9.17 -5.54 4.78
C ARG A 13 10.02 -6.10 5.92
N SER A 14 10.07 -7.42 6.08
CA SER A 14 10.85 -8.07 7.14
C SER A 14 12.32 -8.25 6.79
N ARG A 15 12.80 -7.77 5.63
CA ARG A 15 14.21 -7.91 5.22
C ARG A 15 15.20 -7.39 6.27
N GLY A 16 14.92 -6.24 6.87
CA GLY A 16 15.74 -5.69 7.95
C GLY A 16 15.72 -6.55 9.22
N ARG A 17 14.60 -7.21 9.52
CA ARG A 17 14.49 -8.13 10.67
C ARG A 17 15.32 -9.38 10.45
N PHE A 18 15.25 -9.95 9.24
CA PHE A 18 16.03 -11.13 8.91
C PHE A 18 17.53 -10.85 8.98
N TRP A 19 17.99 -9.70 8.45
CA TRP A 19 19.41 -9.35 8.37
C TRP A 19 19.89 -8.49 9.56
N SER A 20 19.12 -8.43 10.65
CA SER A 20 19.59 -7.79 11.88
C SER A 20 20.77 -8.55 12.48
N GLU A 21 21.72 -7.81 13.06
CA GLU A 21 22.89 -8.37 13.74
C GLU A 21 22.47 -9.18 14.98
N GLY A 22 23.16 -10.30 15.22
CA GLY A 22 22.87 -11.21 16.32
C GLY A 22 21.59 -12.04 16.18
N ASP A 23 21.24 -12.75 17.25
CA ASP A 23 20.06 -13.61 17.34
C ASP A 23 19.02 -12.98 18.27
N SER A 24 18.40 -11.90 17.80
CA SER A 24 17.34 -11.22 18.54
C SER A 24 16.05 -12.06 18.57
N ALA A 25 15.24 -11.89 19.62
CA ALA A 25 13.92 -12.51 19.68
C ALA A 25 13.02 -12.09 18.50
N ASP A 26 13.19 -10.85 18.00
CA ASP A 26 12.46 -10.34 16.85
C ASP A 26 12.82 -11.08 15.56
N LYS A 27 14.12 -11.31 15.32
CA LYS A 27 14.61 -12.09 14.18
C LYS A 27 14.13 -13.54 14.25
N ALA A 28 14.21 -14.16 15.42
CA ALA A 28 13.69 -15.51 15.64
C ALA A 28 12.19 -15.60 15.35
N ALA A 29 11.38 -14.63 15.82
CA ALA A 29 9.95 -14.57 15.54
C ALA A 29 9.65 -14.38 14.04
N ALA A 30 10.46 -13.58 13.35
CA ALA A 30 10.32 -13.36 11.90
C ALA A 30 10.54 -14.66 11.12
N PHE A 31 11.60 -15.41 11.46
CA PHE A 31 11.92 -16.70 10.85
C PHE A 31 10.91 -17.79 11.22
N ALA A 32 10.47 -17.86 12.47
CA ALA A 32 9.48 -18.85 12.91
C ALA A 32 8.16 -18.69 12.13
N THR A 33 7.67 -17.46 12.01
CA THR A 33 6.46 -17.16 11.22
C THR A 33 6.64 -17.55 9.75
N LEU A 34 7.79 -17.21 9.15
CA LEU A 34 8.07 -17.57 7.75
C LEU A 34 8.16 -19.10 7.56
N TYR A 35 8.84 -19.78 8.48
CA TYR A 35 9.01 -21.23 8.46
C TYR A 35 7.66 -21.94 8.49
N GLU A 36 6.80 -21.63 9.47
CA GLU A 36 5.48 -22.26 9.58
C GLU A 36 4.63 -22.05 8.33
N VAL A 37 4.59 -20.81 7.79
CA VAL A 37 3.86 -20.50 6.57
C VAL A 37 4.40 -21.30 5.38
N LEU A 38 5.71 -21.44 5.24
CA LEU A 38 6.32 -22.21 4.15
C LEU A 38 6.07 -23.71 4.28
N VAL A 39 6.10 -24.25 5.50
CA VAL A 39 5.80 -25.68 5.76
C VAL A 39 4.34 -25.98 5.43
N ASP A 40 3.40 -25.18 5.91
CA ASP A 40 1.97 -25.34 5.60
C ASP A 40 1.72 -25.18 4.10
N PHE A 41 2.33 -24.16 3.47
CA PHE A 41 2.23 -23.94 2.03
C PHE A 41 2.77 -25.14 1.24
N THR A 42 3.88 -25.72 1.68
CA THR A 42 4.46 -26.93 1.07
C THR A 42 3.48 -28.09 1.10
N GLY A 43 2.79 -28.31 2.22
CA GLY A 43 1.73 -29.32 2.33
C GLY A 43 0.52 -29.03 1.43
N LEU A 44 0.09 -27.77 1.36
CA LEU A 44 -1.04 -27.34 0.51
C LEU A 44 -0.78 -27.56 -0.98
N ILE A 45 0.45 -27.32 -1.44
CA ILE A 45 0.81 -27.42 -2.86
C ILE A 45 1.23 -28.83 -3.27
N ALA A 46 1.52 -29.73 -2.32
CA ALA A 46 2.01 -31.08 -2.60
C ALA A 46 1.13 -31.89 -3.58
N PRO A 47 -0.22 -31.84 -3.53
CA PRO A 47 -1.06 -32.53 -4.52
C PRO A 47 -0.96 -31.96 -5.95
N PHE A 48 -0.47 -30.73 -6.12
CA PHE A 48 -0.46 -30.02 -7.40
C PHE A 48 0.94 -29.94 -8.03
N VAL A 49 1.98 -29.76 -7.20
CA VAL A 49 3.38 -29.62 -7.63
C VAL A 49 4.31 -30.52 -6.79
N PRO A 50 4.16 -31.85 -6.89
CA PRO A 50 4.73 -32.81 -5.94
C PRO A 50 6.26 -32.72 -5.81
N PHE A 51 7.00 -32.61 -6.92
CA PHE A 51 8.46 -32.55 -6.88
C PHE A 51 9.00 -31.26 -6.24
N VAL A 52 8.32 -30.13 -6.46
CA VAL A 52 8.70 -28.85 -5.86
C VAL A 52 8.39 -28.89 -4.35
N ALA A 53 7.20 -29.37 -3.99
CA ALA A 53 6.80 -29.54 -2.61
C ALA A 53 7.74 -30.48 -1.84
N GLU A 54 8.10 -31.62 -2.43
CA GLU A 54 9.05 -32.57 -1.86
C GLU A 54 10.43 -31.94 -1.61
N THR A 55 10.93 -31.18 -2.60
CA THR A 55 12.21 -30.48 -2.48
C THR A 55 12.17 -29.43 -1.36
N MET A 56 11.08 -28.66 -1.25
CA MET A 56 10.89 -27.67 -0.19
C MET A 56 10.81 -28.36 1.19
N TYR A 57 9.99 -29.40 1.30
CA TYR A 57 9.76 -30.13 2.55
C TYR A 57 11.03 -30.77 3.08
N ARG A 58 11.80 -31.45 2.22
CA ARG A 58 13.07 -32.06 2.64
C ARG A 58 14.09 -31.03 3.11
N ASN A 59 14.10 -29.84 2.49
CA ASN A 59 15.00 -28.78 2.91
C ASN A 59 14.59 -28.10 4.22
N LEU A 60 13.29 -27.90 4.42
CA LEU A 60 12.76 -27.18 5.57
C LEU A 60 12.56 -28.10 6.78
N VAL A 61 11.94 -29.27 6.60
CA VAL A 61 11.44 -30.11 7.67
C VAL A 61 12.41 -31.25 7.99
N THR A 62 12.72 -32.14 7.04
CA THR A 62 13.49 -33.36 7.35
C THR A 62 14.92 -33.08 7.81
N LYS A 63 15.51 -31.96 7.36
CA LYS A 63 16.83 -31.49 7.83
C LYS A 63 16.78 -30.92 9.25
N ALA A 64 15.65 -30.34 9.66
CA ALA A 64 15.46 -29.72 10.96
C ALA A 64 14.95 -30.71 12.02
N ASP A 65 14.09 -31.64 11.62
CA ASP A 65 13.50 -32.68 12.48
C ASP A 65 13.66 -34.07 11.83
N PRO A 66 14.64 -34.87 12.28
CA PRO A 66 14.84 -36.25 11.80
C PRO A 66 13.69 -37.21 12.09
N LYS A 67 12.73 -36.84 12.96
CA LYS A 67 11.56 -37.67 13.30
C LYS A 67 10.34 -37.37 12.44
N ALA A 68 10.37 -36.30 11.64
CA ALA A 68 9.31 -35.97 10.72
C ALA A 68 9.19 -37.06 9.62
N PRO A 69 8.00 -37.22 9.00
CA PRO A 69 7.84 -38.06 7.82
C PRO A 69 8.92 -37.77 6.76
N GLU A 70 9.41 -38.79 6.07
CA GLU A 70 10.52 -38.63 5.13
C GLU A 70 10.13 -37.86 3.85
N SER A 71 8.84 -37.76 3.56
CA SER A 71 8.28 -37.08 2.40
C SER A 71 7.03 -36.29 2.79
N VAL A 72 6.79 -35.17 2.09
CA VAL A 72 5.57 -34.37 2.25
C VAL A 72 4.31 -35.18 1.95
N HIS A 73 4.43 -36.19 1.07
CA HIS A 73 3.32 -37.06 0.67
C HIS A 73 2.93 -38.09 1.72
N LEU A 74 3.76 -38.25 2.77
CA LEU A 74 3.49 -39.07 3.95
C LEU A 74 3.09 -38.21 5.17
N ALA A 75 3.18 -36.88 5.04
CA ALA A 75 2.80 -35.96 6.10
C ALA A 75 1.28 -35.75 6.15
N ALA A 76 0.78 -35.40 7.34
CA ALA A 76 -0.61 -35.01 7.51
C ALA A 76 -0.91 -33.73 6.72
N PHE A 77 -2.08 -33.67 6.09
CA PHE A 77 -2.51 -32.46 5.38
C PHE A 77 -2.70 -31.31 6.37
N PRO A 78 -2.20 -30.10 6.07
CA PRO A 78 -2.26 -28.96 7.00
C PRO A 78 -3.71 -28.62 7.39
N GLN A 79 -3.92 -28.39 8.69
CA GLN A 79 -5.23 -28.10 9.25
C GLN A 79 -5.31 -26.64 9.73
N PRO A 80 -6.46 -25.96 9.54
CA PRO A 80 -6.63 -24.59 10.01
C PRO A 80 -6.54 -24.52 11.54
N GLN A 81 -5.69 -23.63 12.04
CA GLN A 81 -5.53 -23.40 13.47
C GLN A 81 -6.42 -22.24 13.93
N SER A 82 -7.64 -22.55 14.36
CA SER A 82 -8.64 -21.55 14.78
C SER A 82 -8.12 -20.56 15.83
N ALA A 83 -7.23 -20.99 16.73
CA ALA A 83 -6.62 -20.14 17.75
C ALA A 83 -5.73 -19.02 17.19
N ARG A 84 -5.20 -19.19 15.97
CA ARG A 84 -4.38 -18.19 15.28
C ARG A 84 -5.20 -17.29 14.35
N LYS A 85 -6.51 -17.55 14.20
CA LYS A 85 -7.40 -16.75 13.39
C LYS A 85 -7.65 -15.40 14.08
N ASN A 86 -7.24 -14.32 13.43
CA ASN A 86 -7.50 -12.96 13.90
C ASN A 86 -8.17 -12.15 12.78
N ASP A 87 -9.50 -12.14 12.78
CA ASP A 87 -10.28 -11.46 11.73
C ASP A 87 -10.14 -9.93 11.80
N LEU A 88 -9.96 -9.36 13.00
CA LEU A 88 -9.71 -7.93 13.17
C LEU A 88 -8.39 -7.53 12.48
N LEU A 89 -7.29 -8.26 12.75
CA LEU A 89 -6.00 -8.01 12.11
C LEU A 89 -6.07 -8.16 10.58
N ARG A 90 -6.86 -9.12 10.08
CA ARG A 90 -7.06 -9.30 8.63
C ARG A 90 -7.74 -8.09 8.01
N THR A 91 -8.79 -7.58 8.66
CA THR A 91 -9.50 -6.37 8.22
C THR A 91 -8.60 -5.14 8.29
N ASP A 92 -7.88 -4.95 9.40
CA ASP A 92 -6.93 -3.85 9.56
C ASP A 92 -5.86 -3.87 8.45
N MET A 93 -5.25 -5.04 8.20
CA MET A 93 -4.23 -5.18 7.16
C MET A 93 -4.79 -5.00 5.74
N ALA A 94 -6.07 -5.29 5.51
CA ALA A 94 -6.72 -4.99 4.24
C ALA A 94 -6.86 -3.48 4.04
N LEU A 95 -7.27 -2.74 5.07
CA LEU A 95 -7.34 -1.27 5.06
C LEU A 95 -5.95 -0.66 4.81
N VAL A 96 -4.93 -1.10 5.54
CA VAL A 96 -3.54 -0.64 5.37
C VAL A 96 -3.04 -0.85 3.94
N ARG A 97 -3.28 -2.04 3.36
CA ARG A 97 -2.90 -2.32 1.97
C ARG A 97 -3.67 -1.47 0.98
N ASN A 98 -4.95 -1.18 1.23
CA ASN A 98 -5.74 -0.29 0.39
C ASN A 98 -5.18 1.14 0.43
N VAL A 99 -4.88 1.67 1.62
CA VAL A 99 -4.22 2.99 1.80
C VAL A 99 -2.91 3.06 1.01
N VAL A 100 -2.03 2.05 1.16
CA VAL A 100 -0.75 2.01 0.44
C VAL A 100 -0.96 1.94 -1.08
N SER A 101 -1.91 1.13 -1.55
CA SER A 101 -2.26 1.02 -2.96
C SER A 101 -2.74 2.36 -3.54
N LEU A 102 -3.62 3.06 -2.82
CA LEU A 102 -4.09 4.39 -3.19
C LEU A 102 -2.93 5.38 -3.30
N GLY A 103 -2.00 5.38 -2.34
CA GLY A 103 -0.85 6.29 -2.37
C GLY A 103 0.09 6.01 -3.53
N GLN A 104 0.35 4.74 -3.84
CA GLN A 104 1.12 4.35 -5.02
C GLN A 104 0.43 4.75 -6.32
N ARG A 105 -0.91 4.63 -6.38
CA ARG A 105 -1.71 5.10 -7.51
C ARG A 105 -1.57 6.59 -7.72
N VAL A 106 -1.79 7.40 -6.67
CA VAL A 106 -1.64 8.86 -6.71
C VAL A 106 -0.25 9.25 -7.22
N ARG A 107 0.79 8.61 -6.70
CA ARG A 107 2.18 8.89 -7.11
C ARG A 107 2.42 8.54 -8.58
N THR A 108 1.88 7.42 -9.04
CA THR A 108 2.01 6.98 -10.44
C THR A 108 1.32 7.98 -11.38
N GLU A 109 0.09 8.38 -11.06
CA GLU A 109 -0.70 9.34 -11.84
C GLU A 109 -0.03 10.72 -11.91
N ARG A 110 0.56 11.17 -10.79
CA ARG A 110 1.30 12.45 -10.72
C ARG A 110 2.78 12.32 -11.12
N LYS A 111 3.24 11.15 -11.55
CA LYS A 111 4.64 10.86 -11.91
C LYS A 111 5.65 11.18 -10.78
N LEU A 112 5.23 11.05 -9.53
CA LEU A 112 6.07 11.21 -8.34
C LEU A 112 6.82 9.89 -8.07
N LYS A 113 8.15 9.94 -8.09
CA LYS A 113 8.98 8.76 -7.83
C LYS A 113 8.87 8.32 -6.38
N VAL A 114 8.81 7.00 -6.13
CA VAL A 114 8.71 6.47 -4.76
C VAL A 114 9.86 6.91 -3.84
N ARG A 115 11.05 7.05 -4.42
CA ARG A 115 12.26 7.49 -3.70
C ARG A 115 12.27 8.97 -3.33
N GLN A 116 11.44 9.80 -3.95
CA GLN A 116 11.26 11.21 -3.55
C GLN A 116 10.33 11.24 -2.34
N PRO A 117 10.82 11.55 -1.12
CA PRO A 117 9.94 11.69 0.03
C PRO A 117 8.95 12.81 -0.17
N LEU A 118 7.75 12.65 0.40
CA LEU A 118 6.74 13.70 0.50
C LEU A 118 6.56 14.10 1.96
N GLY A 119 6.05 15.31 2.20
CA GLY A 119 5.82 15.79 3.56
C GLY A 119 4.74 14.97 4.27
N GLN A 120 3.58 14.80 3.64
CA GLN A 120 2.41 14.29 4.35
C GLN A 120 1.48 13.49 3.43
N ALA A 121 0.85 12.47 4.02
CA ALA A 121 -0.41 11.93 3.52
C ALA A 121 -1.54 12.16 4.53
N ILE A 122 -2.74 12.37 4.00
CA ILE A 122 -3.96 12.59 4.75
C ILE A 122 -4.96 11.51 4.34
N VAL A 123 -5.39 10.70 5.29
CA VAL A 123 -6.44 9.70 5.11
C VAL A 123 -7.76 10.30 5.54
N VAL A 124 -8.76 10.25 4.67
CA VAL A 124 -10.13 10.59 5.03
C VAL A 124 -10.75 9.34 5.63
N VAL A 125 -11.22 9.47 6.87
CA VAL A 125 -11.80 8.38 7.66
C VAL A 125 -13.16 8.80 8.18
N ASP A 126 -14.11 7.88 8.19
CA ASP A 126 -15.48 8.18 8.61
C ASP A 126 -15.66 7.94 10.11
N THR A 127 -14.94 6.95 10.66
CA THR A 127 -15.07 6.53 12.06
C THR A 127 -13.74 6.55 12.80
N ASP A 128 -13.80 6.72 14.12
CA ASP A 128 -12.60 6.67 14.96
C ASP A 128 -12.01 5.25 15.02
N ALA A 129 -12.85 4.21 14.88
CA ALA A 129 -12.40 2.83 14.78
C ALA A 129 -11.53 2.60 13.53
N GLU A 130 -11.96 3.11 12.37
CA GLU A 130 -11.18 3.06 11.13
C GLU A 130 -9.86 3.83 11.26
N ARG A 131 -9.91 5.02 11.86
CA ARG A 131 -8.72 5.81 12.19
C ARG A 131 -7.74 5.00 13.02
N ASP A 132 -8.19 4.39 14.10
CA ASP A 132 -7.33 3.65 15.03
C ASP A 132 -6.75 2.38 14.39
N SER A 133 -7.54 1.68 13.56
CA SER A 133 -7.07 0.54 12.76
C SER A 133 -5.93 0.92 11.83
N ILE A 134 -6.02 2.05 11.13
CA ILE A 134 -4.97 2.52 10.20
C ILE A 134 -3.79 3.11 10.99
N ALA A 135 -4.05 3.90 12.03
CA ALA A 135 -3.03 4.57 12.84
C ALA A 135 -2.07 3.59 13.53
N ARG A 136 -2.57 2.42 13.95
CA ARG A 136 -1.74 1.32 14.49
C ARG A 136 -0.63 0.87 13.54
N PHE A 137 -0.81 1.05 12.24
CA PHE A 137 0.17 0.68 11.20
C PHE A 137 0.71 1.90 10.45
N SER A 138 0.66 3.08 11.08
CA SER A 138 1.11 4.34 10.48
C SER A 138 2.57 4.28 9.98
N ASP A 139 3.49 3.72 10.76
CA ASP A 139 4.89 3.57 10.34
C ASP A 139 5.03 2.71 9.09
N ALA A 140 4.25 1.62 9.01
CA ALA A 140 4.25 0.79 7.82
C ALA A 140 3.80 1.56 6.59
N ILE A 141 2.72 2.34 6.71
CA ILE A 141 2.22 3.17 5.62
C ILE A 141 3.23 4.25 5.24
N ARG A 142 3.85 4.90 6.23
CA ARG A 142 4.86 5.95 6.02
C ARG A 142 6.06 5.44 5.24
N GLU A 143 6.56 4.25 5.59
CA GLU A 143 7.65 3.59 4.88
C GLU A 143 7.26 3.21 3.43
N GLU A 144 6.07 2.62 3.23
CA GLU A 144 5.63 2.21 1.89
C GLU A 144 5.41 3.39 0.95
N LEU A 145 4.84 4.47 1.49
CA LEU A 145 4.55 5.68 0.73
C LEU A 145 5.70 6.68 0.74
N ASN A 146 6.77 6.41 1.49
CA ASN A 146 7.91 7.32 1.69
C ASN A 146 7.44 8.75 2.00
N ILE A 147 6.74 8.90 3.11
CA ILE A 147 6.17 10.17 3.60
C ILE A 147 6.63 10.43 5.04
N HIS A 148 6.79 11.71 5.39
CA HIS A 148 7.18 12.07 6.76
C HIS A 148 6.03 11.94 7.74
N GLU A 149 4.81 12.33 7.38
CA GLU A 149 3.66 12.27 8.28
C GLU A 149 2.44 11.58 7.66
N LEU A 150 1.72 10.81 8.48
CA LEU A 150 0.40 10.29 8.16
C LEU A 150 -0.61 10.92 9.11
N THR A 151 -1.62 11.57 8.55
CA THR A 151 -2.64 12.31 9.29
C THR A 151 -4.04 11.90 8.85
N PHE A 152 -5.04 12.30 9.62
CA PHE A 152 -6.43 11.88 9.43
C PHE A 152 -7.36 13.09 9.43
N THR A 153 -8.39 13.06 8.60
CA THR A 153 -9.45 14.08 8.58
C THR A 153 -10.81 13.44 8.36
N LYS A 154 -11.86 14.02 8.95
CA LYS A 154 -13.26 13.74 8.59
C LYS A 154 -13.79 14.71 7.54
N GLU A 155 -13.07 15.82 7.34
CA GLU A 155 -13.48 16.92 6.46
C GLU A 155 -12.50 17.02 5.26
N PRO A 156 -12.80 16.34 4.14
CA PRO A 156 -11.93 16.34 2.97
C PRO A 156 -11.97 17.63 2.14
N GLY A 157 -13.00 18.48 2.31
CA GLY A 157 -13.25 19.66 1.45
C GLY A 157 -12.14 20.71 1.42
N LYS A 158 -11.23 20.68 2.41
CA LYS A 158 -10.01 21.51 2.40
C LYS A 158 -9.06 21.11 1.27
N TYR A 159 -9.00 19.83 0.91
CA TYR A 159 -7.97 19.24 0.05
C TYR A 159 -8.49 18.80 -1.32
N VAL A 160 -9.75 18.37 -1.37
CA VAL A 160 -10.35 17.76 -2.56
C VAL A 160 -11.76 18.28 -2.80
N GLU A 161 -12.13 18.33 -4.06
CA GLU A 161 -13.49 18.57 -4.53
C GLU A 161 -14.03 17.26 -5.09
N PHE A 162 -15.19 16.83 -4.59
CA PHE A 162 -15.91 15.71 -5.16
C PHE A 162 -16.70 16.18 -6.36
N GLN A 163 -16.75 15.36 -7.40
CA GLN A 163 -17.56 15.59 -8.57
C GLN A 163 -18.33 14.32 -8.87
N LEU A 164 -19.66 14.38 -8.76
CA LEU A 164 -20.52 13.26 -9.11
C LEU A 164 -20.76 13.28 -10.62
N VAL A 165 -20.47 12.17 -11.27
CA VAL A 165 -20.60 12.01 -12.72
C VAL A 165 -21.51 10.81 -12.97
N PRO A 166 -22.46 10.88 -13.91
CA PRO A 166 -23.30 9.73 -14.19
C PRO A 166 -22.46 8.57 -14.75
N ASN A 167 -22.73 7.36 -14.27
CA ASN A 167 -22.19 6.14 -14.88
C ASN A 167 -22.91 5.91 -16.22
N PHE A 168 -22.31 6.38 -17.31
CA PHE A 168 -22.90 6.32 -18.65
C PHE A 168 -23.28 4.89 -19.09
N ARG A 169 -22.61 3.87 -18.56
CA ARG A 169 -22.89 2.46 -18.89
C ARG A 169 -24.16 1.96 -18.20
N ALA A 170 -24.36 2.33 -16.93
CA ALA A 170 -25.53 1.92 -16.15
C ALA A 170 -26.76 2.79 -16.48
N LEU A 171 -26.58 4.11 -16.53
CA LEU A 171 -27.66 5.06 -16.74
C LEU A 171 -28.02 5.31 -18.21
N GLY A 172 -27.16 4.93 -19.16
CA GLY A 172 -27.40 5.11 -20.60
C GLY A 172 -28.74 4.49 -21.06
N PRO A 173 -29.00 3.21 -20.75
CA PRO A 173 -30.28 2.56 -21.06
C PRO A 173 -31.48 3.12 -20.29
N LYS A 174 -31.28 3.59 -19.04
CA LYS A 174 -32.37 4.07 -18.16
C LYS A 174 -32.82 5.49 -18.52
N LEU A 175 -31.88 6.41 -18.76
CA LEU A 175 -32.17 7.84 -18.93
C LEU A 175 -32.15 8.32 -20.38
N GLY A 176 -31.47 7.61 -21.29
CA GLY A 176 -31.44 7.95 -22.72
C GLY A 176 -31.25 9.45 -23.00
N LYS A 177 -32.32 10.10 -23.48
CA LYS A 177 -32.34 11.54 -23.84
C LYS A 177 -32.16 12.49 -22.64
N GLN A 178 -32.41 12.04 -21.41
CA GLN A 178 -32.26 12.83 -20.19
C GLN A 178 -30.83 12.79 -19.62
N MET A 179 -29.93 11.96 -20.18
CA MET A 179 -28.55 11.85 -19.73
C MET A 179 -27.80 13.21 -19.66
N PRO A 180 -27.91 14.12 -20.65
CA PRO A 180 -27.26 15.43 -20.56
C PRO A 180 -27.83 16.29 -19.42
N ALA A 181 -29.13 16.19 -19.14
CA ALA A 181 -29.78 16.90 -18.04
C ALA A 181 -29.31 16.35 -16.68
N CYS A 182 -29.21 15.02 -16.55
CA CYS A 182 -28.65 14.36 -15.36
C CYS A 182 -27.20 14.77 -15.09
N LYS A 183 -26.35 14.77 -16.12
CA LYS A 183 -24.97 15.26 -16.00
C LYS A 183 -24.91 16.72 -15.52
N LYS A 184 -25.78 17.59 -16.04
CA LYS A 184 -25.80 19.00 -15.65
C LYS A 184 -26.29 19.19 -14.21
N ALA A 185 -27.32 18.45 -13.80
CA ALA A 185 -27.86 18.49 -12.45
C ALA A 185 -26.82 17.97 -11.43
N LEU A 186 -26.16 16.85 -11.70
CA LEU A 186 -25.08 16.33 -10.86
C LEU A 186 -23.86 17.28 -10.77
N ALA A 187 -23.54 17.99 -11.86
CA ALA A 187 -22.44 18.96 -11.86
C ALA A 187 -22.75 20.27 -11.13
N THR A 188 -24.03 20.61 -10.94
CA THR A 188 -24.46 21.86 -10.27
C THR A 188 -24.81 21.63 -8.79
N ALA A 189 -25.12 20.39 -8.42
CA ALA A 189 -25.45 20.02 -7.06
C ALA A 189 -24.21 19.96 -6.14
N ASP A 190 -24.43 20.10 -4.83
CA ASP A 190 -23.38 19.91 -3.83
C ASP A 190 -23.00 18.41 -3.77
N ALA A 191 -21.90 18.08 -4.42
CA ALA A 191 -21.38 16.73 -4.50
C ALA A 191 -21.03 16.13 -3.13
N SER A 192 -20.67 16.97 -2.14
CA SER A 192 -20.37 16.50 -0.79
C SER A 192 -21.64 16.06 -0.08
N ALA A 193 -22.69 16.89 -0.13
CA ALA A 193 -24.00 16.58 0.47
C ALA A 193 -24.66 15.37 -0.19
N LEU A 194 -24.59 15.27 -1.53
CA LEU A 194 -25.14 14.13 -2.27
C LEU A 194 -24.38 12.83 -2.01
N ARG A 195 -23.05 12.89 -1.82
CA ARG A 195 -22.26 11.71 -1.43
C ARG A 195 -22.69 11.22 -0.05
N GLU A 196 -22.85 12.12 0.92
CA GLU A 196 -23.28 11.75 2.27
C GLU A 196 -24.68 11.13 2.27
N GLN A 197 -25.59 11.65 1.44
CA GLN A 197 -26.92 11.04 1.24
C GLN A 197 -26.83 9.67 0.57
N LEU A 198 -25.98 9.50 -0.45
CA LEU A 198 -25.78 8.22 -1.13
C LEU A 198 -25.22 7.15 -0.16
N GLU A 199 -24.28 7.53 0.70
CA GLU A 199 -23.69 6.63 1.70
C GLU A 199 -24.68 6.28 2.82
N LYS A 200 -25.53 7.21 3.26
CA LYS A 200 -26.52 6.97 4.33
C LYS A 200 -27.78 6.25 3.84
N ASN A 201 -28.32 6.63 2.70
CA ASN A 201 -29.62 6.19 2.22
C ASN A 201 -29.54 5.14 1.12
N GLY A 202 -28.35 4.91 0.55
CA GLY A 202 -28.13 4.01 -0.58
C GLY A 202 -28.58 4.56 -1.94
N SER A 203 -29.31 5.68 -1.96
CA SER A 203 -29.76 6.37 -3.17
C SER A 203 -29.95 7.87 -2.95
N ILE A 204 -29.94 8.61 -4.05
CA ILE A 204 -30.26 10.05 -4.10
C ILE A 204 -31.42 10.27 -5.07
N GLU A 205 -32.29 11.23 -4.75
CA GLU A 205 -33.30 11.70 -5.70
C GLU A 205 -32.81 12.98 -6.38
N LEU A 206 -32.71 12.94 -7.71
CA LEU A 206 -32.32 14.08 -8.53
C LEU A 206 -33.54 14.61 -9.29
N ALA A 207 -33.88 15.88 -9.10
CA ALA A 207 -34.95 16.52 -9.87
C ALA A 207 -34.45 16.84 -11.30
N LEU A 208 -35.01 16.18 -12.31
CA LEU A 208 -34.76 16.45 -13.72
C LEU A 208 -35.97 17.16 -14.37
N PRO A 209 -35.79 17.82 -15.53
CA PRO A 209 -36.88 18.54 -16.21
C PRO A 209 -38.12 17.67 -16.54
N ASP A 210 -37.92 16.37 -16.72
CA ASP A 210 -38.96 15.39 -17.09
C ASP A 210 -39.39 14.47 -15.92
N GLY A 211 -39.01 14.80 -14.69
CA GLY A 211 -39.38 14.06 -13.48
C GLY A 211 -38.20 13.78 -12.53
N ASN A 212 -38.51 13.40 -11.29
CA ASN A 212 -37.48 13.00 -10.33
C ASN A 212 -36.95 11.60 -10.70
N VAL A 213 -35.63 11.43 -10.61
CA VAL A 213 -34.95 10.17 -10.84
C VAL A 213 -34.21 9.76 -9.58
N THR A 214 -34.45 8.54 -9.12
CA THR A 214 -33.68 7.91 -8.04
C THR A 214 -32.42 7.28 -8.64
N LEU A 215 -31.26 7.67 -8.11
CA LEU A 215 -29.95 7.17 -8.52
C LEU A 215 -29.31 6.43 -7.34
N ASP A 216 -28.82 5.22 -7.59
CA ASP A 216 -28.07 4.44 -6.60
C ASP A 216 -26.55 4.55 -6.80
N SER A 217 -25.77 3.79 -6.04
CA SER A 217 -24.31 3.76 -6.13
C SER A 217 -23.78 3.20 -7.45
N ASP A 218 -24.55 2.38 -8.16
CA ASP A 218 -24.13 1.80 -9.44
C ASP A 218 -24.36 2.78 -10.59
N ASP A 219 -25.33 3.68 -10.42
CA ASP A 219 -25.70 4.72 -11.37
C ASP A 219 -24.75 5.95 -11.33
N ILE A 220 -23.97 6.14 -10.25
CA ILE A 220 -23.13 7.32 -10.04
C ILE A 220 -21.65 6.96 -9.89
N GLU A 221 -20.79 7.63 -10.66
CA GLU A 221 -19.33 7.59 -10.50
C GLU A 221 -18.88 8.82 -9.68
N VAL A 222 -18.25 8.59 -8.53
CA VAL A 222 -17.65 9.66 -7.73
C VAL A 222 -16.24 9.94 -8.26
N ARG A 223 -16.03 11.08 -8.91
CA ARG A 223 -14.70 11.58 -9.25
C ARG A 223 -14.19 12.54 -8.19
N LEU A 224 -12.88 12.58 -8.10
CA LEU A 224 -12.16 13.28 -7.06
C LEU A 224 -11.14 14.20 -7.74
N THR A 225 -11.32 15.50 -7.57
CA THR A 225 -10.41 16.51 -8.10
C THR A 225 -9.66 17.10 -6.91
N ALA A 226 -8.36 16.85 -6.84
CA ALA A 226 -7.53 17.45 -5.79
C ALA A 226 -7.20 18.91 -6.14
N LYS A 227 -7.12 19.78 -5.12
CA LYS A 227 -6.65 21.16 -5.28
C LYS A 227 -5.16 21.19 -5.65
N ASP A 228 -4.67 22.31 -6.17
CA ASP A 228 -3.39 22.41 -6.90
C ASP A 228 -2.17 21.74 -6.22
N ASP A 229 -2.04 21.87 -4.89
CA ASP A 229 -0.91 21.30 -4.13
C ASP A 229 -1.11 19.83 -3.71
N PHE A 230 -2.28 19.27 -3.96
CA PHE A 230 -2.68 17.95 -3.50
C PHE A 230 -2.94 16.99 -4.66
N ALA A 231 -2.84 15.71 -4.35
CA ALA A 231 -3.25 14.66 -5.26
C ALA A 231 -3.96 13.58 -4.45
N ALA A 232 -5.07 13.05 -4.96
CA ALA A 232 -5.92 12.19 -4.17
C ALA A 232 -6.51 11.05 -4.98
N ALA A 233 -6.79 9.96 -4.29
CA ALA A 233 -7.35 8.74 -4.83
C ALA A 233 -8.35 8.16 -3.84
N SER A 234 -9.45 7.60 -4.35
CA SER A 234 -10.42 6.84 -3.57
C SER A 234 -10.53 5.39 -4.02
N SER A 235 -10.87 4.50 -3.08
CA SER A 235 -11.32 3.13 -3.34
C SER A 235 -12.01 2.54 -2.11
N GLY A 236 -13.23 2.03 -2.30
CA GLY A 236 -13.98 1.35 -1.24
C GLY A 236 -14.30 2.25 -0.05
N GLY A 237 -14.81 3.47 -0.31
CA GLY A 237 -15.14 4.48 0.72
C GLY A 237 -13.92 5.29 1.21
N LEU A 238 -12.74 4.67 1.23
CA LEU A 238 -11.52 5.31 1.72
C LEU A 238 -10.93 6.28 0.69
N VAL A 239 -10.52 7.47 1.15
CA VAL A 239 -9.81 8.48 0.34
C VAL A 239 -8.45 8.75 0.93
N LEU A 240 -7.41 8.67 0.10
CA LEU A 240 -6.07 9.11 0.45
C LEU A 240 -5.71 10.36 -0.34
N ILE A 241 -5.14 11.34 0.35
CA ILE A 241 -4.61 12.57 -0.22
C ILE A 241 -3.11 12.60 0.08
N LEU A 242 -2.30 12.96 -0.92
CA LEU A 242 -0.88 13.25 -0.77
C LEU A 242 -0.66 14.75 -0.94
N ASP A 243 0.13 15.34 -0.04
CA ASP A 243 0.72 16.65 -0.24
C ASP A 243 1.88 16.52 -1.23
N THR A 244 1.77 17.21 -2.37
CA THR A 244 2.74 17.11 -3.46
C THR A 244 3.78 18.23 -3.43
N ARG A 245 3.70 19.14 -2.47
CA ARG A 245 4.68 20.21 -2.29
C ARG A 245 6.03 19.61 -1.88
N LEU A 246 7.07 20.02 -2.60
CA LEU A 246 8.44 19.63 -2.32
C LEU A 246 9.19 20.83 -1.76
N THR A 247 9.62 20.72 -0.51
CA THR A 247 10.60 21.65 0.08
C THR A 247 12.00 21.29 -0.40
N ASP A 248 12.97 22.18 -0.19
CA ASP A 248 14.35 21.92 -0.59
C ASP A 248 14.97 20.76 0.21
N GLU A 249 14.57 20.60 1.48
CA GLU A 249 14.96 19.47 2.32
C GLU A 249 14.44 18.14 1.76
N LEU A 250 13.16 18.09 1.34
CA LEU A 250 12.59 16.89 0.72
C LEU A 250 13.29 16.55 -0.59
N ARG A 251 13.63 17.56 -1.41
CA ARG A 251 14.39 17.35 -2.66
C ARG A 251 15.78 16.78 -2.35
N ALA A 252 16.49 17.34 -1.38
CA ALA A 252 17.82 16.87 -0.96
C ALA A 252 17.77 15.42 -0.44
N GLU A 253 16.79 15.08 0.39
CA GLU A 253 16.59 13.72 0.89
C GLU A 253 16.27 12.73 -0.26
N GLY A 254 15.48 13.18 -1.24
CA GLY A 254 15.20 12.41 -2.47
C GLY A 254 16.46 12.10 -3.28
N LEU A 255 17.35 13.10 -3.43
CA LEU A 255 18.65 12.93 -4.09
C LEU A 255 19.55 11.96 -3.31
N ALA A 256 19.62 12.08 -1.99
CA ALA A 256 20.38 11.16 -1.15
C ALA A 256 19.90 9.71 -1.31
N ARG A 257 18.58 9.47 -1.36
CA ARG A 257 18.03 8.12 -1.63
C ARG A 257 18.36 7.61 -3.03
N GLU A 258 18.47 8.48 -4.04
CA GLU A 258 18.90 8.07 -5.37
C GLU A 258 20.38 7.66 -5.38
N VAL A 259 21.22 8.35 -4.61
CA VAL A 259 22.64 7.98 -4.39
C VAL A 259 22.73 6.60 -3.74
N ILE A 260 22.01 6.36 -2.63
CA ILE A 260 21.95 5.05 -1.96
C ILE A 260 21.55 3.96 -2.96
N ASN A 261 20.48 4.18 -3.73
CA ASN A 261 20.03 3.22 -4.75
C ASN A 261 21.10 2.96 -5.82
N ARG A 262 21.83 4.00 -6.26
CA ARG A 262 22.90 3.84 -7.25
C ARG A 262 24.08 3.04 -6.71
N VAL A 263 24.49 3.30 -5.47
CA VAL A 263 25.56 2.55 -4.80
C VAL A 263 25.13 1.09 -4.59
N GLN A 264 23.92 0.84 -4.10
CA GLN A 264 23.41 -0.52 -3.89
C GLN A 264 23.33 -1.32 -5.19
N ARG A 265 22.96 -0.68 -6.31
CA ARG A 265 23.01 -1.31 -7.64
C ARG A 265 24.45 -1.65 -8.05
N ALA A 266 25.40 -0.76 -7.80
CA ALA A 266 26.81 -1.02 -8.08
C ALA A 266 27.34 -2.19 -7.25
N ARG A 267 27.03 -2.23 -5.94
CA ARG A 267 27.37 -3.35 -5.05
C ARG A 267 26.86 -4.69 -5.60
N LYS A 268 25.60 -4.73 -6.03
CA LYS A 268 25.01 -5.92 -6.64
C LYS A 268 25.68 -6.31 -7.95
N SER A 269 26.05 -5.35 -8.80
CA SER A 269 26.74 -5.63 -10.06
C SER A 269 28.16 -6.18 -9.87
N MET A 270 28.76 -5.88 -8.72
CA MET A 270 30.09 -6.37 -8.33
C MET A 270 30.02 -7.65 -7.48
N ASP A 271 28.82 -8.21 -7.29
CA ASP A 271 28.55 -9.39 -6.46
C ASP A 271 29.10 -9.28 -5.03
N LEU A 272 29.06 -8.07 -4.46
CA LEU A 272 29.54 -7.84 -3.10
C LEU A 272 28.55 -8.44 -2.09
N ALA A 273 29.10 -9.09 -1.06
CA ALA A 273 28.32 -9.54 0.08
C ALA A 273 27.58 -8.37 0.75
N HIS A 274 26.42 -8.65 1.33
CA HIS A 274 25.59 -7.61 1.96
C HIS A 274 26.34 -6.87 3.09
N GLU A 275 27.17 -7.60 3.85
CA GLU A 275 27.93 -7.09 4.99
C GLU A 275 29.27 -6.45 4.62
N ALA A 276 29.65 -6.46 3.33
CA ALA A 276 30.93 -5.94 2.90
C ALA A 276 31.02 -4.43 3.15
N ARG A 277 32.09 -3.99 3.85
CA ARG A 277 32.44 -2.58 3.98
C ARG A 277 33.12 -2.10 2.70
N ILE A 278 32.71 -0.94 2.20
CA ILE A 278 33.21 -0.36 0.95
C ILE A 278 33.72 1.06 1.19
N ALA A 279 34.72 1.47 0.41
CA ALA A 279 35.11 2.88 0.28
C ALA A 279 34.47 3.45 -0.98
N ILE A 280 33.83 4.60 -0.86
CA ILE A 280 33.14 5.26 -1.98
C ILE A 280 33.82 6.60 -2.26
N THR A 281 34.24 6.79 -3.49
CA THR A 281 34.66 8.09 -4.02
C THR A 281 33.58 8.60 -4.96
N TYR A 282 33.18 9.87 -4.81
CA TYR A 282 32.16 10.47 -5.66
C TYR A 282 32.60 11.84 -6.18
N GLN A 283 32.01 12.25 -7.29
CA GLN A 283 32.09 13.61 -7.83
C GLN A 283 30.66 14.06 -8.11
N ALA A 284 30.27 15.21 -7.57
CA ALA A 284 28.93 15.77 -7.70
C ALA A 284 29.00 17.31 -7.72
N GLU A 285 27.99 17.93 -8.32
CA GLU A 285 27.87 19.39 -8.43
C GLU A 285 26.43 19.83 -8.09
N GLY A 286 26.28 21.11 -7.72
CA GLY A 286 25.00 21.73 -7.39
C GLY A 286 24.23 20.99 -6.30
N ALA A 287 22.91 20.90 -6.46
CA ALA A 287 22.01 20.29 -5.48
C ALA A 287 22.34 18.85 -5.09
N LEU A 288 23.02 18.09 -5.97
CA LEU A 288 23.47 16.73 -5.63
C LEU A 288 24.64 16.75 -4.64
N ALA A 289 25.58 17.69 -4.80
CA ALA A 289 26.68 17.85 -3.86
C ALA A 289 26.16 18.24 -2.47
N ASP A 290 25.22 19.19 -2.43
CA ASP A 290 24.59 19.65 -1.19
C ASP A 290 23.82 18.51 -0.49
N ALA A 291 23.06 17.72 -1.25
CA ALA A 291 22.34 16.56 -0.73
C ALA A 291 23.26 15.49 -0.15
N VAL A 292 24.38 15.18 -0.82
CA VAL A 292 25.36 14.19 -0.33
C VAL A 292 26.07 14.71 0.92
N ALA A 293 26.39 16.01 0.97
CA ALA A 293 26.99 16.62 2.16
C ALA A 293 26.02 16.60 3.35
N ALA A 294 24.75 16.96 3.14
CA ALA A 294 23.74 17.00 4.20
C ALA A 294 23.34 15.61 4.73
N HIS A 295 23.36 14.58 3.88
CA HIS A 295 22.90 13.23 4.22
C HIS A 295 24.03 12.17 4.22
N GLY A 296 25.29 12.61 4.30
CA GLY A 296 26.46 11.72 4.15
C GLY A 296 26.49 10.55 5.13
N GLU A 297 26.16 10.78 6.39
CA GLU A 297 26.10 9.72 7.42
C GLU A 297 25.03 8.67 7.09
N THR A 298 23.84 9.11 6.68
CA THR A 298 22.76 8.21 6.26
C THR A 298 23.15 7.41 5.03
N ILE A 299 23.76 8.06 4.03
CA ILE A 299 24.25 7.36 2.84
C ILE A 299 25.27 6.29 3.24
N ALA A 300 26.27 6.64 4.05
CA ALA A 300 27.30 5.71 4.50
C ALA A 300 26.76 4.54 5.32
N ARG A 301 25.72 4.76 6.13
CA ARG A 301 25.07 3.70 6.91
C ARG A 301 24.26 2.74 6.02
N GLU A 302 23.59 3.29 5.00
CA GLU A 302 22.68 2.54 4.12
C GLU A 302 23.37 1.91 2.90
N THR A 303 24.67 2.13 2.69
CA THR A 303 25.45 1.60 1.56
C THR A 303 26.59 0.71 1.98
#